data_AF-A6HSL0-F1
#
_entry.id   AF-A6HSL0-F1
#
_cell.length_a   1.000
_cell.length_b   1.000
_cell.length_c   1.000
_cell.angle_alpha   90.00
_cell.angle_beta   90.00
_cell.angle_gamma   90.00
#
_symmetry.space_group_name_H-M   'P 1'
#
loop_
_entity.id
_entity.type
_entity.pdbx_description
1 polymer ?
#
loop_
_entity_poly.entity_id
_entity_poly.type
_entity_poly.pdbx_seq_one_letter_code
_entity_poly.pdbx_strand_id
1 'polypeptide(L)'
;MATGRFVAPLRGLYFFSLNVHSWNYKETYVHIVHNEQAVVILYAQPSERSIMQSQSVMLPLVPGDYVWVRLFKRERENGIYSDDMDTYITFSGHLIKAEDN
;
A
#
# COMPACT_ATOMS: atom_id res chain seq x y z
N MET A 1 4.37 -12.71 -15.65
CA MET A 1 3.56 -12.46 -14.43
C MET A 1 3.72 -10.99 -14.07
N ALA A 2 2.64 -10.29 -13.73
CA ALA A 2 2.74 -8.92 -13.24
C ALA A 2 3.38 -8.90 -11.84
N THR A 3 4.30 -7.97 -11.57
CA THR A 3 5.10 -7.94 -10.33
C THR A 3 4.38 -7.28 -9.14
N GLY A 4 3.19 -6.71 -9.35
CA GLY A 4 2.47 -5.93 -8.33
C GLY A 4 3.15 -4.59 -7.97
N ARG A 5 4.07 -4.13 -8.81
CA ARG A 5 4.84 -2.88 -8.61
C ARG A 5 4.39 -1.81 -9.58
N PHE A 6 4.12 -0.62 -9.07
CA PHE A 6 4.10 0.59 -9.89
C PHE A 6 5.55 0.98 -10.18
N VAL A 7 5.88 1.27 -11.45
CA VAL A 7 7.18 1.79 -11.85
C VAL A 7 6.97 3.18 -12.39
N ALA A 8 7.65 4.19 -11.83
CA ALA A 8 7.50 5.57 -12.23
C ALA A 8 7.98 5.75 -13.68
N PRO A 9 7.11 6.24 -14.59
CA PRO A 9 7.50 6.50 -15.97
C PRO A 9 8.12 7.90 -16.16
N LEU A 10 7.81 8.83 -15.25
CA LEU A 10 8.20 10.23 -15.32
C LEU A 10 8.80 10.67 -13.99
N ARG A 11 9.63 11.71 -14.03
CA ARG A 11 10.06 12.43 -12.83
C ARG A 11 8.90 13.26 -12.29
N GLY A 12 8.67 13.20 -10.99
CA GLY A 12 7.71 14.09 -10.36
C GLY A 12 7.27 13.66 -8.98
N LEU A 13 6.29 14.39 -8.44
CA LEU A 13 5.67 14.11 -7.16
C LEU A 13 4.42 13.24 -7.37
N TYR A 14 4.42 12.06 -6.76
CA TYR A 14 3.33 11.10 -6.84
C TYR A 14 2.60 11.01 -5.50
N PHE A 15 1.29 10.81 -5.54
CA PHE A 15 0.48 10.46 -4.37
C PHE A 15 0.12 8.97 -4.43
N PHE A 16 0.22 8.28 -3.30
CA PHE A 16 -0.23 6.90 -3.14
C PHE A 16 -1.18 6.81 -1.94
N SER A 17 -2.20 5.97 -2.07
CA SER A 17 -3.16 5.66 -1.02
C SER A 17 -3.41 4.15 -0.93
N LEU A 18 -3.41 3.66 0.30
CA LEU A 18 -3.71 2.27 0.64
C LEU A 18 -4.89 2.25 1.61
N ASN A 19 -5.98 1.61 1.23
CA ASN A 19 -7.11 1.32 2.10
C ASN A 19 -7.14 -0.18 2.37
N VAL A 20 -7.28 -0.56 3.65
CA VAL A 20 -7.34 -1.96 4.07
C VAL A 20 -8.47 -2.14 5.06
N HIS A 21 -9.36 -3.06 4.75
CA HIS A 21 -10.27 -3.65 5.72
C HIS A 21 -9.60 -4.80 6.46
N SER A 22 -9.66 -4.78 7.78
CA SER A 22 -9.24 -5.87 8.64
C SER A 22 -10.47 -6.49 9.30
N TRP A 23 -10.67 -7.80 9.15
CA TRP A 23 -11.71 -8.53 9.88
C TRP A 23 -11.45 -8.60 11.38
N ASN A 24 -12.53 -8.83 12.11
CA ASN A 24 -12.48 -9.02 13.56
C ASN A 24 -11.48 -10.12 13.91
N TYR A 25 -10.77 -9.90 15.01
CA TYR A 25 -9.72 -10.77 15.56
C TYR A 25 -8.52 -11.00 14.64
N LYS A 26 -8.44 -10.35 13.47
CA LYS A 26 -7.28 -10.40 12.58
C LYS A 26 -6.37 -9.20 12.77
N GLU A 27 -5.07 -9.43 12.65
CA GLU A 27 -4.07 -8.38 12.61
C GLU A 27 -3.75 -8.05 11.14
N THR A 28 -3.59 -6.76 10.86
CA THR A 28 -3.07 -6.28 9.58
C THR A 28 -1.78 -5.52 9.81
N TYR A 29 -0.74 -5.90 9.07
CA TYR A 29 0.53 -5.18 9.06
C TYR A 29 1.09 -5.20 7.65
N VAL A 30 0.98 -4.06 6.96
CA VAL A 30 1.49 -3.86 5.61
C VAL A 30 2.32 -2.59 5.51
N HIS A 31 3.23 -2.59 4.54
CA HIS A 31 4.03 -1.44 4.17
C HIS A 31 3.69 -0.96 2.78
N ILE A 32 3.66 0.36 2.59
CA ILE A 32 3.99 0.95 1.28
C ILE A 32 5.52 1.02 1.22
N VAL A 33 6.09 0.49 0.14
CA VAL A 33 7.53 0.37 -0.07
C VAL A 33 7.91 1.19 -1.30
N HIS A 34 8.91 2.06 -1.17
CA HIS A 34 9.58 2.73 -2.27
C HIS A 34 10.94 2.06 -2.47
N ASN A 35 11.16 1.51 -3.65
CA ASN A 35 12.27 0.63 -3.98
C ASN A 35 12.35 -0.52 -2.96
N GLU A 36 13.36 -0.53 -2.10
CA GLU A 36 13.54 -1.55 -1.04
C GLU A 36 13.22 -1.04 0.37
N GLN A 37 12.82 0.23 0.51
CA GLN A 37 12.60 0.89 1.80
C GLN A 37 11.11 1.06 2.09
N ALA A 38 10.69 0.64 3.28
CA ALA A 38 9.33 0.93 3.77
C ALA A 38 9.21 2.44 4.07
N VAL A 39 8.21 3.09 3.49
CA VAL A 39 7.95 4.52 3.66
C VAL A 39 6.70 4.80 4.49
N VAL A 40 5.78 3.83 4.57
CA VAL A 40 4.54 3.92 5.34
C VAL A 40 4.25 2.56 5.97
N ILE A 41 3.72 2.58 7.20
CA ILE A 41 3.14 1.41 7.89
C ILE A 41 1.64 1.62 7.99
N LEU A 42 0.86 0.61 7.60
CA LEU A 42 -0.54 0.48 7.98
C LEU A 42 -0.65 -0.71 8.94
N TYR A 43 -1.11 -0.43 10.16
CA TYR A 43 -1.20 -1.38 11.25
C TYR A 43 -2.54 -1.32 11.97
N ALA A 44 -3.22 -2.46 12.03
CA ALA A 44 -4.40 -2.68 12.85
C ALA A 44 -4.18 -3.88 13.76
N GLN A 45 -4.29 -3.65 15.07
CA GLN A 45 -4.32 -4.72 16.06
C GLN A 45 -5.64 -5.51 15.98
N PRO A 46 -5.67 -6.78 16.43
CA PRO A 46 -6.91 -7.54 16.57
C PRO A 46 -7.96 -6.79 17.40
N SER A 47 -9.21 -6.82 16.94
CA SER A 47 -10.35 -6.14 17.57
C SER A 47 -11.60 -7.00 17.44
N GLU A 48 -12.55 -6.85 18.37
CA GLU A 48 -13.87 -7.51 18.29
C GLU A 48 -14.70 -7.04 17.09
N ARG A 49 -14.34 -5.89 16.52
CA ARG A 49 -14.97 -5.31 15.32
C ARG A 49 -14.00 -5.30 14.16
N SER A 50 -14.53 -5.29 12.94
CA SER A 50 -13.72 -5.01 11.77
C SER A 50 -13.23 -3.55 11.79
N ILE A 51 -12.05 -3.32 11.22
CA ILE A 51 -11.39 -2.02 11.19
C ILE A 51 -11.11 -1.65 9.74
N MET A 52 -11.57 -0.48 9.31
CA MET A 52 -11.14 0.15 8.05
C MET A 52 -10.02 1.14 8.34
N GLN A 53 -8.87 0.98 7.67
CA GLN A 53 -7.76 1.92 7.78
C GLN A 53 -7.34 2.42 6.40
N SER A 54 -6.89 3.68 6.38
CA SER A 54 -6.31 4.32 5.20
C SER A 54 -4.97 4.94 5.55
N GLN A 55 -3.99 4.77 4.68
CA GLN A 55 -2.71 5.47 4.77
C GLN A 55 -2.36 6.05 3.40
N SER A 56 -1.81 7.26 3.38
CA SER A 56 -1.38 7.90 2.14
C SER A 56 -0.04 8.59 2.31
N VAL A 57 0.68 8.74 1.19
CA VAL A 57 2.00 9.35 1.15
C VAL A 57 2.24 10.04 -0.18
N MET A 58 2.95 11.16 -0.15
CA MET A 58 3.50 11.79 -1.34
C MET A 58 4.98 11.43 -1.46
N LEU A 59 5.39 10.94 -2.62
CA LEU A 59 6.77 10.52 -2.89
C LEU A 59 7.29 11.25 -4.14
N PRO A 60 8.43 11.95 -4.05
CA PRO A 60 9.17 12.33 -5.25
C PRO A 60 9.79 11.08 -5.85
N LEU A 61 9.48 10.79 -7.12
CA LEU A 61 9.99 9.64 -7.84
C LEU A 61 10.74 10.07 -9.09
N VAL A 62 11.75 9.28 -9.46
CA VAL A 62 12.44 9.38 -10.75
C VAL A 62 12.10 8.19 -11.65
N PRO A 63 12.28 8.30 -12.99
CA PRO A 63 12.01 7.17 -13.87
C PRO A 63 12.76 5.90 -13.44
N GLY A 64 12.02 4.80 -13.31
CA GLY A 64 12.55 3.51 -12.87
C GLY A 64 12.43 3.22 -11.36
N ASP A 65 12.15 4.22 -10.52
CA ASP A 65 11.73 3.98 -9.14
C ASP A 65 10.44 3.16 -9.11
N TYR A 66 10.29 2.31 -8.10
CA TYR A 66 9.09 1.49 -7.95
C TYR A 66 8.45 1.59 -6.58
N VAL A 67 7.11 1.53 -6.56
CA VAL A 67 6.29 1.58 -5.35
C VAL A 67 5.35 0.39 -5.32
N TRP A 68 5.25 -0.26 -4.17
CA TRP A 68 4.45 -1.48 -4.01
C TRP A 68 4.03 -1.70 -2.56
N VAL A 69 3.07 -2.60 -2.35
CA VAL A 69 2.60 -2.99 -1.02
C VAL A 69 3.21 -4.33 -0.63
N ARG A 70 3.68 -4.43 0.61
CA ARG A 70 4.33 -5.64 1.13
C ARG A 70 3.81 -5.99 2.52
N LEU A 71 3.41 -7.25 2.71
CA LEU A 71 3.15 -7.82 4.04
C LEU A 71 4.39 -7.70 4.95
N PHE A 72 4.17 -7.49 6.24
CA PHE A 72 5.25 -7.59 7.22
C PHE A 72 5.77 -9.03 7.34
N LYS A 73 7.09 -9.21 7.43
CA LYS A 73 7.79 -10.50 7.28
C LYS A 73 7.76 -11.42 8.54
N ARG A 74 6.78 -11.31 9.44
CA ARG A 74 6.65 -12.28 10.55
C ARG A 74 5.53 -13.28 10.25
N GLU A 75 5.73 -14.53 10.67
CA GLU A 75 4.68 -15.55 10.70
C GLU A 75 3.56 -15.08 11.63
N ARG A 76 2.58 -14.40 11.05
CA ARG A 76 1.35 -13.97 11.69
C ARG A 76 0.21 -14.25 10.74
N GLU A 77 -0.96 -14.58 11.28
CA GLU A 77 -2.19 -14.62 10.48
C GLU A 77 -2.42 -13.23 9.89
N ASN A 78 -2.33 -13.09 8.57
CA ASN A 78 -2.56 -11.80 7.92
C ASN A 78 -4.06 -11.60 7.68
N GLY A 79 -4.58 -10.42 8.02
CA GLY A 79 -5.95 -9.99 7.75
C GLY A 79 -6.18 -9.52 6.30
N ILE A 80 -5.30 -9.84 5.36
CA ILE A 80 -5.42 -9.39 3.96
C ILE A 80 -6.33 -10.35 3.21
N TYR A 81 -7.53 -9.87 2.87
CA TYR A 81 -8.57 -10.65 2.22
C TYR A 81 -9.41 -9.76 1.29
N SER A 82 -9.91 -10.33 0.21
CA SER A 82 -11.00 -9.80 -0.62
C SER A 82 -11.72 -10.99 -1.27
N ASP A 83 -12.99 -10.83 -1.63
CA ASP A 83 -13.76 -11.83 -2.37
C ASP A 83 -14.22 -11.28 -3.72
N ASP A 84 -15.00 -12.09 -4.45
CA ASP A 84 -15.53 -11.77 -5.76
C ASP A 84 -16.69 -10.75 -5.72
N MET A 85 -17.22 -10.46 -4.54
CA MET A 85 -18.35 -9.55 -4.34
C MET A 85 -17.90 -8.17 -3.84
N ASP A 86 -16.93 -8.14 -2.92
CA ASP A 86 -16.50 -6.95 -2.22
C ASP A 86 -14.98 -6.71 -2.33
N THR A 87 -14.63 -5.52 -2.82
CA THR A 87 -13.23 -5.04 -2.84
C THR A 87 -12.89 -4.35 -1.53
N TYR A 88 -12.27 -5.08 -0.61
CA TYR A 88 -11.93 -4.59 0.74
C TYR A 88 -10.57 -3.89 0.82
N ILE A 89 -9.70 -4.12 -0.16
CA ILE A 89 -8.33 -3.64 -0.15
C ILE A 89 -8.04 -2.95 -1.48
N THR A 90 -7.63 -1.69 -1.41
CA THR A 90 -7.27 -0.91 -2.59
C THR A 90 -5.92 -0.25 -2.40
N PHE A 91 -5.10 -0.30 -3.45
CA PHE A 91 -3.88 0.47 -3.56
C PHE A 91 -3.94 1.28 -4.85
N SER A 92 -3.88 2.59 -4.74
CA SER A 92 -3.96 3.52 -5.86
C SER A 92 -2.87 4.57 -5.78
N GLY A 93 -2.49 5.11 -6.93
CA GLY A 93 -1.55 6.22 -6.99
C GLY A 93 -1.61 6.96 -8.32
N HIS A 94 -1.19 8.22 -8.30
CA HIS A 94 -1.19 9.08 -9.47
C HIS A 94 -0.11 10.17 -9.37
N LEU A 95 0.30 10.69 -10.53
CA LEU A 95 1.19 11.85 -10.62
C LEU A 95 0.43 13.11 -10.23
N ILE A 96 0.97 13.88 -9.29
CA ILE A 96 0.43 15.18 -8.87
C ILE A 96 1.07 16.31 -9.68
N LYS A 97 2.40 16.26 -9.82
CA LYS A 97 3.17 17.28 -10.52
C LYS A 97 4.36 16.64 -11.23
N ALA A 98 4.42 16.78 -12.55
CA ALA A 98 5.62 16.47 -13.32
C ALA A 98 6.71 17.48 -13.01
N GLU A 99 7.96 17.02 -12.95
CA GLU A 99 9.13 17.89 -12.94
C GLU A 99 9.76 17.89 -14.32
N ASP A 100 9.97 19.08 -14.87
CA ASP A 100 10.79 19.25 -16.06
C ASP A 100 12.26 18.97 -15.70
N ASN A 101 12.99 18.33 -16.62
CA ASN A 101 14.43 18.09 -16.47
C ASN A 101 15.23 19.40 -16.51
#